data_AF-A0A3D9S1J4-F1
#
_entry.id   AF-A0A3D9S1J4-F1
#
_cell.length_a   1.000
_cell.length_b   1.000
_cell.length_c   1.000
_cell.angle_alpha   90.00
_cell.angle_beta   90.00
_cell.angle_gamma   90.00
#
_symmetry.space_group_name_H-M   'P 1'
#
loop_
_entity.id
_entity.type
_entity.pdbx_description
1 polymer ?
#
loop_
_entity_poly.entity_id
_entity_poly.type
_entity_poly.pdbx_seq_one_letter_code
_entity_poly.pdbx_strand_id
1 'polypeptide(L)'
;MIQNKQGKGLIRLGWLTVLVVYIVNLSGFVDTLTGSVTGCGKSWPLCNGSIAPWTWDIHAWIEFTHRALVFSMTVMVIALARVTNITASLGTICFNKGVYVTDQSALEGD
;
A
#
# COMPACT_ATOMS: atom_id res chain seq x y z
N MET A 1 19.36 28.59 8.52
CA MET A 1 18.46 27.90 7.58
C MET A 1 18.47 26.41 7.89
N ILE A 2 17.60 25.99 8.83
CA ILE A 2 17.47 24.60 9.27
C ILE A 2 16.64 23.83 8.23
N GLN A 3 17.06 22.62 7.91
CA GLN A 3 16.63 21.75 6.81
C GLN A 3 15.12 21.43 6.80
N ASN A 4 14.30 22.27 6.16
CA ASN A 4 12.89 21.97 5.80
C ASN A 4 12.83 21.19 4.46
N LYS A 5 13.30 19.94 4.48
CA LYS A 5 13.22 19.03 3.30
C LYS A 5 12.51 17.71 3.58
N GLN A 6 12.11 17.44 4.83
CA GLN A 6 11.63 16.12 5.27
C GLN A 6 10.08 15.94 5.24
N GLY A 7 9.30 17.03 5.29
CA GLY A 7 7.82 16.92 5.34
C GLY A 7 7.17 16.50 4.02
N LYS A 8 7.70 16.93 2.87
CA LYS A 8 7.07 16.66 1.57
C LYS A 8 7.23 15.21 1.10
N GLY A 9 8.34 14.55 1.47
CA GLY A 9 8.63 13.17 1.06
C GLY A 9 7.69 12.16 1.72
N LEU A 10 7.47 12.31 3.02
CA LEU A 10 6.59 11.42 3.78
C LEU A 10 5.11 11.57 3.38
N ILE A 11 4.65 12.81 3.19
CA ILE A 11 3.28 13.09 2.71
C ILE A 11 3.05 12.51 1.31
N ARG A 12 4.04 12.60 0.40
CA ARG A 12 3.95 11.96 -0.93
C ARG A 12 3.84 10.44 -0.83
N LEU A 13 4.62 9.80 0.04
CA LEU A 13 4.54 8.36 0.27
C LEU A 13 3.20 7.92 0.88
N GLY A 14 2.64 8.73 1.78
CA GLY A 14 1.31 8.52 2.34
C GLY A 14 0.23 8.53 1.28
N TRP A 15 0.18 9.57 0.44
CA TRP A 15 -0.77 9.66 -0.68
C TRP A 15 -0.61 8.53 -1.69
N LEU A 16 0.62 8.14 -2.02
CA LEU A 16 0.89 6.99 -2.90
C LEU A 16 0.31 5.69 -2.33
N THR A 17 0.43 5.49 -1.02
CA THR A 17 -0.07 4.29 -0.36
C THR A 17 -1.59 4.25 -0.35
N VAL A 18 -2.24 5.37 -0.05
CA VAL A 18 -3.70 5.49 -0.13
C VAL A 18 -4.19 5.15 -1.53
N LEU A 19 -3.52 5.69 -2.56
CA LEU A 19 -3.86 5.45 -3.96
C LEU A 19 -3.69 3.97 -4.34
N VAL A 20 -2.60 3.32 -3.92
CA VAL A 20 -2.37 1.88 -4.18
C VAL A 20 -3.43 1.03 -3.50
N VAL A 21 -3.75 1.27 -2.23
CA VAL A 21 -4.79 0.53 -1.50
C VAL A 21 -6.16 0.71 -2.17
N TYR A 22 -6.46 1.93 -2.62
CA TYR A 22 -7.70 2.20 -3.34
C TYR A 22 -7.80 1.39 -4.64
N ILE A 23 -6.75 1.35 -5.45
CA ILE A 23 -6.71 0.55 -6.69
C ILE A 23 -6.86 -0.94 -6.38
N VAL A 24 -6.19 -1.46 -5.35
CA VAL A 24 -6.29 -2.86 -4.93
C VAL A 24 -7.75 -3.19 -4.56
N ASN A 25 -8.42 -2.31 -3.83
CA ASN A 25 -9.81 -2.53 -3.44
C ASN A 25 -10.78 -2.52 -4.63
N LEU A 26 -10.56 -1.63 -5.61
CA LEU A 26 -11.32 -1.63 -6.86
C LEU A 26 -11.11 -2.93 -7.65
N SER A 27 -9.88 -3.44 -7.73
CA SER A 27 -9.61 -4.71 -8.41
C SER A 27 -10.36 -5.87 -7.75
N GLY A 28 -10.43 -5.94 -6.41
CA GLY A 28 -11.19 -6.98 -5.72
C GLY A 28 -12.70 -6.90 -5.96
N PHE A 29 -13.23 -5.67 -6.12
CA PHE A 29 -14.62 -5.49 -6.52
C PHE A 29 -14.87 -6.00 -7.95
N VAL A 30 -13.95 -5.74 -8.88
CA VAL A 30 -14.02 -6.24 -10.26
C VAL A 30 -13.99 -7.77 -10.28
N ASP A 31 -13.12 -8.43 -9.49
CA ASP A 31 -13.07 -9.89 -9.39
C ASP A 31 -14.42 -10.49 -8.98
N THR A 32 -15.10 -9.84 -8.03
CA THR A 32 -16.41 -10.27 -7.53
C THR A 32 -17.51 -10.04 -8.56
N LEU A 33 -17.53 -8.87 -9.21
CA LEU A 33 -18.52 -8.54 -10.24
C LEU A 33 -18.39 -9.43 -11.49
N THR A 34 -17.16 -9.78 -11.86
CA THR A 34 -16.89 -10.64 -13.01
C THR A 34 -17.02 -12.13 -12.70
N GLY A 35 -17.27 -12.49 -11.43
CA GLY A 35 -17.34 -13.89 -10.99
C GLY A 35 -16.00 -14.63 -11.09
N SER A 36 -14.89 -13.89 -11.19
CA SER A 36 -13.55 -14.44 -11.46
C SER A 36 -12.83 -14.95 -10.22
N VAL A 37 -13.48 -14.95 -9.05
CA VAL A 37 -12.86 -15.27 -7.75
C VAL A 37 -12.34 -16.72 -7.64
N THR A 38 -12.69 -17.58 -8.60
CA THR A 38 -12.23 -18.97 -8.71
C THR A 38 -11.41 -19.27 -9.96
N GLY A 39 -11.01 -18.25 -10.73
CA GLY A 39 -10.27 -18.39 -12.00
C GLY A 39 -8.90 -19.06 -11.87
N CYS A 40 -8.17 -18.85 -10.79
CA CYS A 40 -6.86 -19.46 -10.51
C CYS A 40 -6.93 -20.67 -9.55
N GLY A 41 -8.11 -20.98 -9.00
CA GLY A 41 -8.31 -22.05 -8.03
C GLY A 41 -7.67 -21.79 -6.65
N LYS A 42 -7.74 -22.78 -5.76
CA LYS A 42 -7.26 -22.68 -4.35
C LYS A 42 -5.74 -22.80 -4.20
N SER A 43 -5.01 -23.11 -5.28
CA SER A 43 -3.56 -23.16 -5.25
C SER A 43 -2.99 -21.74 -5.30
N TRP A 44 -2.12 -21.44 -4.35
CA TRP A 44 -1.31 -20.22 -4.28
C TRP A 44 0.09 -20.68 -3.86
N PRO A 45 1.18 -20.32 -4.55
CA PRO A 45 1.35 -19.23 -5.53
C PRO A 45 1.13 -19.62 -7.01
N LEU A 46 0.77 -20.87 -7.31
CA LEU A 46 0.54 -21.33 -8.68
C LEU A 46 -0.93 -21.17 -9.08
N CYS A 47 -1.19 -20.40 -10.14
CA CYS A 47 -2.49 -20.32 -10.81
C CYS A 47 -2.63 -21.50 -11.77
N ASN A 48 -3.54 -22.44 -11.48
CA ASN A 48 -3.80 -23.62 -12.31
C ASN A 48 -2.53 -24.43 -12.70
N GLY A 49 -1.59 -24.57 -11.74
CA GLY A 49 -0.33 -25.29 -11.94
C GLY A 49 0.80 -24.51 -12.62
N SER A 50 0.63 -23.21 -12.88
CA SER A 50 1.68 -22.32 -13.42
C SER A 50 1.77 -21.00 -12.66
N ILE A 51 2.93 -20.33 -12.71
CA ILE A 51 3.12 -19.02 -12.05
C ILE A 51 2.39 -17.87 -12.76
N ALA A 52 2.08 -18.05 -14.04
CA ALA A 52 1.25 -17.14 -14.82
C ALA A 52 0.18 -17.95 -15.57
N PRO A 53 -1.02 -17.38 -15.81
CA PRO A 53 -2.03 -18.03 -16.63
C PRO A 53 -1.54 -18.12 -18.08
N TRP A 54 -1.16 -19.32 -18.50
CA TRP A 54 -0.88 -19.64 -19.91
C TRP A 54 -2.16 -19.85 -20.73
N THR A 55 -3.29 -20.01 -20.05
CA THR A 55 -4.61 -20.10 -20.64
C THR A 55 -5.11 -18.71 -21.03
N TRP A 56 -5.76 -18.59 -22.19
CA TRP A 56 -6.43 -17.37 -22.66
C TRP A 56 -7.74 -17.07 -21.92
N ASP A 57 -7.81 -17.41 -20.63
CA ASP A 57 -9.00 -17.23 -19.80
C ASP A 57 -8.95 -15.87 -19.10
N ILE A 58 -9.91 -15.01 -19.43
CA ILE A 58 -9.98 -13.65 -18.88
C ILE A 58 -10.17 -13.65 -17.36
N HIS A 59 -10.87 -14.65 -16.82
CA HIS A 59 -11.11 -14.75 -15.38
C HIS A 59 -9.83 -15.07 -14.62
N ALA A 60 -8.97 -15.94 -15.17
CA ALA A 60 -7.68 -16.27 -14.58
C ALA A 60 -6.71 -15.07 -14.59
N TRP A 61 -6.73 -14.26 -15.67
CA TRP A 61 -5.92 -13.05 -15.76
C TRP A 61 -6.34 -11.96 -14.76
N ILE A 62 -7.65 -11.82 -14.55
CA ILE A 62 -8.22 -10.88 -13.58
C ILE A 62 -7.80 -11.27 -12.15
N GLU A 63 -8.02 -12.52 -11.75
CA GLU A 63 -7.67 -12.99 -10.40
C GLU A 63 -6.15 -12.94 -10.16
N PHE A 64 -5.34 -13.27 -11.18
CA PHE A 64 -3.90 -13.17 -11.10
C PHE A 64 -3.44 -11.71 -10.86
N THR A 65 -4.05 -10.77 -11.58
CA THR A 65 -3.75 -9.33 -11.42
C THR A 65 -4.12 -8.85 -10.02
N HIS A 66 -5.27 -9.26 -9.49
CA HIS A 66 -5.67 -8.95 -8.11
C HIS A 66 -4.66 -9.49 -7.08
N ARG A 67 -4.24 -10.76 -7.22
CA ARG A 67 -3.21 -11.37 -6.34
C ARG A 67 -1.88 -10.62 -6.40
N ALA A 68 -1.44 -10.20 -7.60
CA ALA A 68 -0.22 -9.43 -7.79
C ALA A 68 -0.30 -8.03 -7.15
N LEU A 69 -1.46 -7.36 -7.27
CA LEU A 69 -1.70 -6.07 -6.64
C LEU A 69 -1.66 -6.17 -5.10
N VAL A 70 -2.30 -7.17 -4.51
CA VAL A 70 -2.25 -7.41 -3.06
C VAL A 70 -0.83 -7.68 -2.57
N PHE A 71 -0.03 -8.43 -3.33
CA PHE A 71 1.38 -8.65 -3.01
C PHE A 71 2.17 -7.34 -3.02
N SER A 72 2.00 -6.51 -4.06
CA SER A 72 2.67 -5.21 -4.16
C SER A 72 2.27 -4.26 -3.03
N MET A 73 1.00 -4.25 -2.62
CA MET A 73 0.48 -3.48 -1.49
C MET A 73 1.16 -3.92 -0.19
N THR A 74 1.26 -5.22 0.05
CA THR A 74 1.88 -5.78 1.25
C THR A 74 3.34 -5.34 1.36
N VAL A 75 4.09 -5.41 0.25
CA VAL A 75 5.47 -4.93 0.18
C VAL A 75 5.55 -3.41 0.47
N MET A 76 4.65 -2.62 -0.11
CA MET A 76 4.61 -1.16 0.11
C MET A 76 4.32 -0.81 1.56
N VAL A 77 3.37 -1.50 2.21
CA VAL A 77 3.02 -1.30 3.62
C VAL A 77 4.18 -1.69 4.53
N ILE A 78 4.88 -2.79 4.23
CA ILE A 78 6.08 -3.18 4.97
C ILE A 78 7.17 -2.11 4.81
N ALA A 79 7.39 -1.60 3.61
CA ALA A 79 8.37 -0.53 3.36
C ALA A 79 8.02 0.74 4.17
N LEU A 80 6.76 1.16 4.16
CA LEU A 80 6.30 2.26 5.02
C LEU A 80 6.51 1.97 6.49
N ALA A 81 6.13 0.78 6.98
CA ALA A 81 6.32 0.39 8.37
C ALA A 81 7.80 0.38 8.77
N ARG A 82 8.71 -0.01 7.87
CA ARG A 82 10.16 0.11 8.12
C ARG A 82 10.58 1.58 8.16
N VAL A 83 10.13 2.40 7.22
CA VAL A 83 10.44 3.83 7.19
C VAL A 83 9.90 4.53 8.44
N THR A 84 8.69 4.22 8.91
CA THR A 84 8.13 4.79 10.14
C THR A 84 8.78 4.22 11.39
N ASN A 85 9.17 2.95 11.45
CA ASN A 85 9.94 2.42 12.59
C ASN A 85 11.38 2.99 12.64
N ILE A 86 12.01 3.23 11.50
CA ILE A 86 13.33 3.89 11.39
C ILE A 86 13.20 5.39 11.71
N THR A 87 12.15 6.04 11.20
CA THR A 87 11.81 7.43 11.54
C THR A 87 11.27 7.53 12.95
N ALA A 88 10.77 6.48 13.58
CA ALA A 88 10.47 6.44 15.01
C ALA A 88 11.77 6.24 15.79
N SER A 89 12.76 5.48 15.33
CA SER A 89 14.07 5.42 15.98
C SER A 89 14.81 6.77 15.92
N LEU A 90 14.90 7.40 14.73
CA LEU A 90 15.46 8.75 14.54
C LEU A 90 14.56 9.86 15.09
N GLY A 91 13.25 9.64 15.01
CA GLY A 91 12.22 10.55 15.45
C GLY A 91 11.97 10.47 16.94
N THR A 92 12.23 9.36 17.64
CA THR A 92 12.31 9.19 19.12
C THR A 92 13.54 9.88 19.68
N ILE A 93 14.66 9.86 18.94
CA ILE A 93 15.80 10.73 19.22
C ILE A 93 15.41 12.22 19.07
N CYS A 94 14.58 12.57 18.08
CA CYS A 94 13.96 13.90 17.96
C CYS A 94 12.70 14.09 18.85
N PHE A 95 12.13 13.02 19.40
CA PHE A 95 10.90 13.01 20.20
C PHE A 95 11.23 13.41 21.62
N ASN A 96 12.40 12.99 22.08
CA ASN A 96 13.07 13.59 23.23
C ASN A 96 13.39 15.09 23.03
N LYS A 97 13.18 15.64 21.81
CA LYS A 97 13.21 17.07 21.50
C LYS A 97 11.87 17.65 21.01
N GLY A 98 10.74 16.96 21.23
CA GLY A 98 9.41 17.59 21.27
C GLY A 98 8.87 18.14 19.94
N VAL A 99 8.72 17.31 18.91
CA VAL A 99 7.93 17.65 17.71
C VAL A 99 7.03 16.47 17.34
N TYR A 100 5.86 16.37 17.99
CA TYR A 100 4.75 15.54 17.49
C TYR A 100 4.07 16.30 16.36
N VAL A 101 3.95 15.63 15.21
CA VAL A 101 3.06 15.99 14.11
C VAL A 101 1.63 15.84 14.62
N THR A 102 1.11 16.92 15.19
CA THR A 102 -0.28 17.36 15.08
C THR A 102 -0.21 18.87 14.95
N ASP A 103 -0.39 19.39 13.75
CA ASP A 103 -0.71 20.81 13.59
C ASP A 103 -2.11 21.01 14.21
N GLN A 104 -2.13 21.23 15.53
CA GLN A 104 -3.27 21.73 16.30
C GLN A 104 -3.22 23.26 16.34
N SER A 105 -2.38 23.90 15.51
CA SER A 105 -2.23 25.35 15.42
C SER A 105 -3.24 26.02 14.47
N ALA A 106 -4.15 25.26 13.86
CA ALA A 106 -5.17 25.79 12.95
C ALA A 106 -6.61 25.81 13.52
N LEU A 107 -6.83 25.46 14.80
CA LEU A 107 -8.17 25.44 15.42
C LEU A 107 -8.34 26.31 16.66
N GLU A 108 -7.41 27.20 16.99
CA GLU A 108 -7.63 28.22 18.03
C GLU A 108 -6.87 29.51 17.69
N GLY A 109 -7.61 30.58 17.33
CA GLY A 109 -7.09 31.96 17.36
C GLY A 109 -7.26 32.78 16.06
N ASP A 110 -8.37 33.51 16.02
CA ASP A 110 -8.63 34.82 15.36
C ASP A 110 -8.95 34.90 13.85
#